data_AF-A0ABD2XFN5-F1
#
_entry.id   AF-A0ABD2XFN5-F1
#
_cell.length_a   1.000
_cell.length_b   1.000
_cell.length_c   1.000
_cell.angle_alpha   90.00
_cell.angle_beta   90.00
_cell.angle_gamma   90.00
#
_symmetry.space_group_name_H-M   'P 1'
#
loop_
_entity.id
_entity.type
_entity.pdbx_description
1 polymer ?
#
loop_
_entity_poly.entity_id
_entity_poly.type
_entity_poly.pdbx_seq_one_letter_code
_entity_poly.pdbx_strand_id
1 'polypeptide(L)'
;MGSMMRQYSLLLLILAYPPISWSGCREAQLPRDCETLCNFDQQGQVINCELRAAVLLPADSRYEISLFKVLPVLDMAVYAARSLKLLPHWLKLTFLAQDDGCDATYAQIGAIDSYSKCVHVFFGPTCDYCVASVGRITKFLNAPLITTGGFTFDFTKKKKTCQDEYFMTIRMGNLAFRDIALFLIDILDEYAWKKIHLLYDTNGQAKVAGRHTCQLMMKSIVEYIKKRRDLEYGTFDLDATKISEYPQILKEHVGTSYAVSWIKTS
;
A
#
# COMPACT_ATOMS: atom_id res chain seq x y z
N MET A 1 75.28 14.06 -20.56
CA MET A 1 75.10 12.78 -19.84
C MET A 1 73.78 12.89 -19.10
N GLY A 2 72.68 12.24 -19.47
CA GLY A 2 72.51 10.96 -20.14
C GLY A 2 71.80 10.00 -19.18
N SER A 3 70.58 9.60 -19.58
CA SER A 3 69.68 8.58 -18.99
C SER A 3 68.83 9.05 -17.78
N MET A 4 67.50 9.22 -17.84
CA MET A 4 66.37 8.40 -18.35
C MET A 4 65.74 7.54 -17.25
N MET A 5 64.39 7.45 -17.27
CA MET A 5 63.48 6.61 -16.47
C MET A 5 63.16 7.10 -15.04
N ARG A 6 61.92 7.11 -14.55
CA ARG A 6 60.63 6.68 -15.08
C ARG A 6 59.52 7.25 -14.20
N GLN A 7 58.48 7.66 -14.87
CA GLN A 7 57.21 8.18 -14.39
C GLN A 7 56.48 7.15 -13.50
N TYR A 8 56.07 7.56 -12.30
CA TYR A 8 55.08 6.83 -11.50
C TYR A 8 53.99 7.81 -11.07
N SER A 9 52.94 7.88 -11.90
CA SER A 9 51.64 8.43 -11.54
C SER A 9 51.05 7.59 -10.41
N LEU A 10 51.01 8.14 -9.19
CA LEU A 10 50.18 7.63 -8.11
C LEU A 10 48.71 7.98 -8.44
N LEU A 11 48.04 7.10 -9.19
CA LEU A 11 46.58 7.03 -9.18
C LEU A 11 46.15 6.60 -7.77
N LEU A 12 45.76 7.56 -6.95
CA LEU A 12 44.93 7.32 -5.77
C LEU A 12 43.55 6.87 -6.24
N LEU A 13 43.40 5.56 -6.43
CA LEU A 13 42.13 4.86 -6.42
C LEU A 13 41.50 5.08 -5.04
N ILE A 14 40.73 6.17 -4.92
CA ILE A 14 39.75 6.31 -3.86
C ILE A 14 38.70 5.24 -4.15
N LEU A 15 38.92 4.05 -3.58
CA LEU A 15 37.87 3.10 -3.24
C LEU A 15 36.99 3.81 -2.19
N ALA A 16 36.13 4.70 -2.66
CA ALA A 16 34.99 5.15 -1.89
C ALA A 16 34.09 3.92 -1.78
N TYR A 17 34.25 3.23 -0.65
CA TYR A 17 33.26 2.36 -0.04
C TYR A 17 31.85 2.84 -0.41
N PRO A 18 30.91 1.93 -0.75
CA PRO A 18 29.52 2.35 -0.83
C PRO A 18 29.20 3.04 0.50
N PRO A 19 28.81 4.33 0.48
CA PRO A 19 28.52 5.02 1.71
C PRO A 19 27.40 4.23 2.38
N ILE A 20 27.60 3.95 3.67
CA ILE A 20 26.60 3.81 4.73
C ILE A 20 25.22 3.39 4.19
N SER A 21 24.71 2.23 4.58
CA SER A 21 23.34 1.84 4.31
C SER A 21 22.37 2.90 4.86
N TRP A 22 21.92 3.84 4.02
CA TRP A 22 20.87 4.79 4.38
C TRP A 22 19.56 4.01 4.47
N SER A 23 19.15 3.65 5.69
CA SER A 23 17.92 2.89 5.90
C SER A 23 16.65 3.70 5.60
N GLY A 24 16.74 5.03 5.47
CA GLY A 24 15.61 5.90 5.16
C GLY A 24 15.90 6.95 4.08
N CYS A 25 14.83 7.51 3.51
CA CYS A 25 14.90 8.49 2.42
C CYS A 25 15.10 9.94 2.88
N ARG A 26 15.43 10.13 4.15
CA ARG A 26 15.62 11.44 4.78
C ARG A 26 17.11 11.75 4.85
N GLU A 27 17.51 12.90 4.32
CA GLU A 27 18.91 13.36 4.32
C GLU A 27 19.47 13.64 5.72
N ALA A 28 18.61 14.13 6.62
CA ALA A 28 18.94 14.33 8.03
C ALA A 28 18.15 13.34 8.90
N GLN A 29 18.82 12.33 9.45
CA GLN A 29 18.25 11.51 10.51
C GLN A 29 18.32 12.30 11.81
N LEU A 30 17.17 12.62 12.40
CA LEU A 30 17.10 13.07 13.78
C LEU A 30 17.13 11.79 14.63
N PRO A 31 18.25 11.44 15.30
CA PRO A 31 18.29 10.24 16.12
C PRO A 31 17.25 10.37 17.23
N ARG A 32 16.41 9.34 17.39
CA ARG A 32 15.50 9.21 18.53
C ARG A 32 16.06 8.13 19.44
N ASP A 33 16.07 8.40 20.75
CA ASP A 33 16.66 7.51 21.76
C ASP A 33 16.00 6.13 21.82
N CYS A 34 14.81 5.96 21.25
CA CYS A 34 14.04 4.72 21.27
C CYS A 34 14.01 3.95 19.94
N GLU A 35 14.86 4.25 18.95
CA GLU A 35 14.88 3.50 17.68
C GLU A 35 15.47 2.08 17.81
N THR A 36 16.26 1.84 18.85
CA THR A 36 16.86 0.53 19.10
C THR A 36 15.82 -0.46 19.59
N LEU A 37 15.84 -1.67 19.02
CA LEU A 37 14.97 -2.75 19.46
C LEU A 37 15.26 -3.19 20.90
N CYS A 38 16.52 -3.12 21.31
CA CYS A 38 16.98 -3.56 22.63
C CYS A 38 17.58 -2.41 23.41
N ASN A 39 17.26 -2.33 24.69
CA ASN A 39 17.88 -1.44 25.65
C ASN A 39 19.02 -2.17 26.36
N PHE A 40 20.11 -1.45 26.61
CA PHE A 40 21.31 -1.98 27.26
C PHE A 40 21.57 -1.24 28.57
N ASP A 41 22.13 -1.94 29.55
CA ASP A 41 22.64 -1.32 30.77
C ASP A 41 24.00 -0.63 30.54
N GLN A 42 24.54 -0.01 31.58
CA GLN A 42 25.84 0.67 31.53
C GLN A 42 27.01 -0.30 31.26
N GLN A 43 26.79 -1.60 31.44
CA GLN A 43 27.74 -2.68 31.25
C GLN A 43 27.60 -3.34 29.87
N GLY A 44 26.65 -2.89 29.05
CA GLY A 44 26.38 -3.42 27.72
C GLY A 44 25.55 -4.71 27.70
N GLN A 45 24.91 -5.10 28.82
CA GLN A 45 23.97 -6.23 28.85
C GLN A 45 22.57 -5.80 28.43
N VAL A 46 21.86 -6.67 27.73
CA VAL A 46 20.49 -6.42 27.27
C VAL A 46 19.53 -6.44 28.48
N ILE A 47 18.85 -5.32 28.71
CA ILE A 47 17.81 -5.19 29.75
C ILE A 47 16.48 -5.75 29.23
N ASN A 48 16.04 -5.26 28.07
CA ASN A 48 14.81 -5.69 27.42
C ASN A 48 14.89 -5.43 25.92
N CYS A 49 14.08 -6.15 25.15
CA CYS A 49 13.90 -5.89 23.73
C CYS A 49 12.41 -5.78 23.39
N GLU A 50 12.03 -4.75 22.66
CA GLU A 50 10.66 -4.47 22.26
C GLU A 50 10.57 -4.07 20.79
N LEU A 51 9.79 -4.84 20.03
CA LEU A 51 9.34 -4.50 18.70
C LEU A 51 7.95 -3.85 18.79
N ARG A 52 7.89 -2.52 18.61
CA ARG A 52 6.65 -1.76 18.51
C ARG A 52 6.13 -1.70 17.07
N ALA A 53 4.87 -2.05 16.88
CA ALA A 53 4.16 -2.00 15.62
C ALA A 53 2.91 -1.13 15.75
N ALA A 54 2.77 -0.09 14.92
CA ALA A 54 1.51 0.64 14.84
C ALA A 54 0.49 -0.15 14.01
N VAL A 55 -0.75 -0.21 14.47
CA VAL A 55 -1.87 -0.79 13.73
C VAL A 55 -2.84 0.35 13.43
N LEU A 56 -2.77 0.88 12.21
CA LEU A 56 -3.61 1.98 11.72
C LEU A 56 -4.76 1.35 10.94
N LEU A 57 -5.96 1.32 11.52
CA LEU A 57 -7.15 0.76 10.89
C LEU A 57 -8.40 1.46 11.46
N PRO A 58 -9.55 1.41 10.78
CA PRO A 58 -10.77 1.97 11.34
C PRO A 58 -11.23 1.17 12.56
N ALA A 59 -11.67 1.85 13.62
CA ALA A 59 -12.31 1.21 14.76
C ALA A 59 -13.74 0.72 14.43
N ASP A 60 -14.38 1.33 13.45
CA ASP A 60 -15.74 0.99 13.00
C ASP A 60 -15.80 -0.44 12.42
N SER A 61 -16.58 -1.30 13.05
CA SER A 61 -16.72 -2.72 12.71
C SER A 61 -17.45 -2.97 11.38
N ARG A 62 -18.06 -1.95 10.77
CA ARG A 62 -18.66 -2.02 9.44
C ARG A 62 -17.61 -2.25 8.34
N TYR A 63 -16.38 -1.82 8.55
CA TYR A 63 -15.28 -2.12 7.64
C TYR A 63 -14.86 -3.59 7.76
N GLU A 64 -14.57 -4.21 6.62
CA GLU A 64 -14.15 -5.62 6.57
C GLU A 64 -12.84 -5.83 7.34
N ILE A 65 -11.95 -4.84 7.28
CA ILE A 65 -10.66 -4.84 7.99
C ILE A 65 -10.65 -3.68 8.98
N SER A 66 -11.14 -3.94 10.20
CA SER A 66 -11.21 -2.98 11.31
C SER A 66 -10.35 -3.44 12.49
N LEU A 67 -9.97 -2.51 13.38
CA LEU A 67 -9.15 -2.81 14.57
C LEU A 67 -9.73 -3.96 15.39
N PHE A 68 -11.04 -3.93 15.64
CA PHE A 68 -11.72 -4.94 16.45
C PHE A 68 -11.60 -6.36 15.85
N LYS A 69 -11.57 -6.47 14.51
CA LYS A 69 -11.44 -7.75 13.82
C LYS A 69 -9.98 -8.19 13.69
N VAL A 70 -9.06 -7.24 13.50
CA VAL A 70 -7.65 -7.54 13.17
C VAL A 70 -6.78 -7.78 14.40
N LEU A 71 -6.98 -7.07 15.51
CA LEU A 71 -6.15 -7.24 16.71
C LEU A 71 -6.13 -8.70 17.22
N PRO A 72 -7.28 -9.41 17.33
CA PRO A 72 -7.26 -10.84 17.71
C PRO A 72 -6.53 -11.73 16.70
N VAL A 73 -6.59 -11.39 15.40
CA VAL A 73 -5.86 -12.13 14.36
C VAL A 73 -4.35 -11.92 14.49
N LEU A 74 -3.92 -10.71 14.84
CA LEU A 74 -2.51 -10.43 15.12
C LEU A 74 -2.03 -11.20 16.34
N ASP A 75 -2.82 -11.27 17.41
CA ASP A 75 -2.47 -12.08 18.60
C ASP A 75 -2.28 -13.56 18.24
N MET A 76 -3.18 -14.12 17.41
CA MET A 76 -3.03 -15.47 16.89
C MET A 76 -1.78 -15.62 16.01
N ALA A 77 -1.45 -14.62 15.18
CA ALA A 77 -0.25 -14.61 14.35
C ALA A 77 1.04 -14.59 15.20
N VAL A 78 1.05 -13.84 16.31
CA VAL A 78 2.17 -13.83 17.27
C VAL A 78 2.35 -15.21 17.89
N TYR A 79 1.26 -15.85 18.34
CA TYR A 79 1.30 -17.21 18.88
C TYR A 79 1.86 -18.21 17.85
N ALA A 80 1.38 -18.15 16.61
CA ALA A 80 1.85 -19.02 15.54
C ALA A 80 3.35 -18.76 15.22
N ALA A 81 3.76 -17.50 15.09
CA ALA A 81 5.15 -17.14 14.80
C ALA A 81 6.12 -17.62 15.89
N ARG A 82 5.71 -17.54 17.17
CA ARG A 82 6.48 -18.07 18.31
C ARG A 82 6.59 -19.60 18.26
N SER A 83 5.49 -20.27 17.94
CA SER A 83 5.45 -21.74 17.82
C SER A 83 6.34 -22.24 16.68
N LEU A 84 6.40 -21.49 15.58
CA LEU A 84 7.28 -21.74 14.43
C LEU A 84 8.74 -21.26 14.66
N LYS A 85 9.06 -20.73 15.84
CA LYS A 85 10.38 -20.16 16.18
C LYS A 85 10.83 -19.00 15.28
N LEU A 86 9.89 -18.33 14.61
CA LEU A 86 10.14 -17.14 13.78
C LEU A 86 10.22 -15.87 14.64
N LEU A 87 9.46 -15.83 15.74
CA LEU A 87 9.49 -14.75 16.71
C LEU A 87 10.05 -15.26 18.05
N PRO A 88 11.21 -14.77 18.50
CA PRO A 88 11.79 -15.19 19.77
C PRO A 88 10.92 -14.80 20.97
N HIS A 89 10.86 -15.66 21.98
CA HIS A 89 10.04 -15.40 23.18
C HIS A 89 10.54 -14.22 24.02
N TRP A 90 11.85 -13.94 23.98
CA TRP A 90 12.50 -12.82 24.66
C TRP A 90 12.21 -11.46 24.02
N LEU A 91 11.76 -11.43 22.76
CA LEU A 91 11.38 -10.20 22.09
C LEU A 91 9.91 -9.89 22.37
N LYS A 92 9.66 -8.80 23.08
CA LYS A 92 8.30 -8.30 23.31
C LYS A 92 7.79 -7.65 22.03
N LEU A 93 6.66 -8.11 21.50
CA LEU A 93 5.97 -7.45 20.39
C LEU A 93 4.78 -6.66 20.96
N THR A 94 4.69 -5.38 20.64
CA THR A 94 3.63 -4.49 21.14
C THR A 94 2.92 -3.81 19.98
N PHE A 95 1.60 -4.01 19.92
CA PHE A 95 0.73 -3.36 18.94
C PHE A 95 0.18 -2.05 19.51
N LEU A 96 0.41 -0.95 18.79
CA LEU A 96 -0.15 0.36 19.10
C LEU A 96 -1.33 0.60 18.15
N ALA A 97 -2.52 0.25 18.59
CA ALA A 97 -3.75 0.49 17.83
C ALA A 97 -4.01 2.00 17.70
N GLN A 98 -4.35 2.44 16.50
CA GLN A 98 -4.70 3.82 16.17
C GLN A 98 -5.91 3.79 15.22
N ASP A 99 -7.00 4.42 15.64
CA ASP A 99 -8.19 4.55 14.79
C ASP A 99 -7.93 5.60 13.71
N ASP A 100 -7.90 5.16 12.45
CA ASP A 100 -7.75 6.06 11.32
C ASP A 100 -9.09 6.58 10.77
N GLY A 101 -10.22 6.08 11.27
CA GLY A 101 -11.56 6.43 10.81
C GLY A 101 -11.80 6.19 9.32
N CYS A 102 -10.91 5.45 8.63
CA CYS A 102 -10.83 5.39 7.17
C CYS A 102 -10.74 6.79 6.51
N ASP A 103 -10.12 7.76 7.19
CA ASP A 103 -9.85 9.11 6.70
C ASP A 103 -8.34 9.33 6.55
N ALA A 104 -7.94 9.86 5.40
CA ALA A 104 -6.52 10.03 5.07
C ALA A 104 -5.76 10.95 6.03
N THR A 105 -6.46 11.94 6.60
CA THR A 105 -5.89 12.92 7.54
C THR A 105 -5.64 12.25 8.89
N TYR A 106 -6.63 11.55 9.44
CA TYR A 106 -6.48 10.82 10.70
C TYR A 106 -5.44 9.70 10.58
N ALA A 107 -5.40 8.99 9.45
CA ALA A 107 -4.35 8.00 9.19
C ALA A 107 -2.95 8.61 9.23
N GLN A 108 -2.77 9.79 8.61
CA GLN A 108 -1.48 10.48 8.59
C GLN A 108 -1.07 11.00 9.97
N ILE A 109 -2.00 11.56 10.73
CA ILE A 109 -1.78 11.99 12.12
C ILE A 109 -1.39 10.78 12.98
N GLY A 110 -2.15 9.68 12.91
CA GLY A 110 -1.86 8.45 13.63
C GLY A 110 -0.49 7.87 13.30
N ALA A 111 -0.03 7.99 12.05
CA ALA A 111 1.31 7.57 11.65
C ALA A 111 2.41 8.44 12.27
N ILE A 112 2.23 9.76 12.33
CA ILE A 112 3.16 10.70 12.97
C ILE A 112 3.20 10.50 14.49
N ASP A 113 2.04 10.31 15.12
CA ASP A 113 1.95 10.04 16.56
C ASP A 113 2.61 8.71 16.93
N SER A 114 2.41 7.70 16.08
CA SER A 114 3.08 6.41 16.22
C SER A 114 4.58 6.51 16.01
N TYR A 115 5.03 7.32 15.04
CA TYR A 115 6.45 7.63 14.87
C TYR A 115 7.02 8.30 16.13
N SER A 116 6.30 9.22 16.76
CA SER A 116 6.73 9.81 18.05
C SER A 116 6.85 8.78 19.18
N LYS A 117 6.20 7.61 19.05
CA LYS A 117 6.31 6.45 19.95
C LYS A 117 7.33 5.39 19.50
N CYS A 118 8.23 5.74 18.57
CA CYS A 118 9.29 4.86 18.06
C CYS A 118 8.77 3.50 17.55
N VAL A 119 7.72 3.51 16.73
CA VAL A 119 7.31 2.30 16.00
C VAL A 119 8.33 1.92 14.95
N HIS A 120 8.52 0.61 14.77
CA HIS A 120 9.46 0.04 13.82
C HIS A 120 8.79 -0.43 12.54
N VAL A 121 7.48 -0.67 12.59
CA VAL A 121 6.67 -1.13 11.45
C VAL A 121 5.24 -0.63 11.60
N PHE A 122 4.60 -0.36 10.47
CA PHE A 122 3.19 -0.03 10.38
C PHE A 122 2.42 -1.20 9.76
N PHE A 123 1.31 -1.59 10.39
CA PHE A 123 0.29 -2.50 9.85
C PHE A 123 -0.97 -1.72 9.51
N GLY A 124 -1.52 -1.94 8.31
CA GLY A 124 -2.53 -1.05 7.72
C GLY A 124 -1.89 0.23 7.19
N PRO A 125 -2.61 1.34 6.95
CA PRO A 125 -4.06 1.42 6.74
C PRO A 125 -4.56 0.49 5.64
N THR A 126 -5.86 0.34 5.49
CA THR A 126 -6.46 -0.49 4.42
C THR A 126 -7.25 0.32 3.41
N CYS A 127 -7.83 1.44 3.82
CA CYS A 127 -8.52 2.35 2.92
C CYS A 127 -7.53 3.03 1.97
N ASP A 128 -7.85 3.09 0.67
CA ASP A 128 -6.88 3.46 -0.37
C ASP A 128 -6.32 4.88 -0.18
N TYR A 129 -7.15 5.83 0.23
CA TYR A 129 -6.68 7.19 0.54
C TYR A 129 -5.78 7.25 1.79
N CYS A 130 -6.02 6.40 2.78
CA CYS A 130 -5.19 6.29 3.98
C CYS A 130 -3.84 5.63 3.65
N VAL A 131 -3.85 4.58 2.82
CA VAL A 131 -2.62 3.95 2.32
C VAL A 131 -1.82 4.96 1.50
N ALA A 132 -2.48 5.78 0.68
CA ALA A 132 -1.82 6.82 -0.10
C ALA A 132 -1.14 7.86 0.80
N SER A 133 -1.80 8.36 1.85
CA SER A 133 -1.22 9.36 2.75
C SER A 133 -0.06 8.80 3.57
N VAL A 134 -0.26 7.66 4.24
CA VAL A 134 0.75 7.04 5.10
C VAL A 134 1.91 6.48 4.28
N GLY A 135 1.63 5.78 3.17
CA GLY A 135 2.64 5.15 2.32
C GLY A 135 3.63 6.12 1.69
N ARG A 136 3.23 7.37 1.43
CA ARG A 136 4.13 8.42 0.95
C ARG A 136 5.14 8.87 1.99
N ILE A 137 4.76 8.86 3.27
CA ILE A 137 5.59 9.40 4.35
C ILE A 137 6.44 8.33 5.04
N THR A 138 6.04 7.05 5.00
CA THR A 138 6.75 5.97 5.71
C THR A 138 8.22 5.85 5.34
N LYS A 139 8.57 6.16 4.09
CA LYS A 139 9.96 6.19 3.61
C LYS A 139 10.83 7.26 4.28
N PHE A 140 10.23 8.31 4.83
CA PHE A 140 10.90 9.34 5.62
C PHE A 140 10.84 9.07 7.12
N LEU A 141 9.91 8.22 7.56
CA LEU A 141 9.77 7.75 8.94
C LEU A 141 10.68 6.55 9.26
N ASN A 142 11.39 6.00 8.26
CA ASN A 142 12.29 4.86 8.41
C ASN A 142 11.61 3.61 9.02
N ALA A 143 10.32 3.40 8.73
CA ALA A 143 9.55 2.26 9.20
C ALA A 143 8.63 1.77 8.07
N PRO A 144 8.74 0.50 7.64
CA PRO A 144 7.97 0.00 6.51
C PRO A 144 6.47 -0.06 6.81
N LEU A 145 5.69 0.15 5.76
CA LEU A 145 4.24 -0.02 5.75
C LEU A 145 3.90 -1.39 5.18
N ILE A 146 3.26 -2.23 5.98
CA ILE A 146 2.74 -3.53 5.57
C ILE A 146 1.22 -3.46 5.59
N THR A 147 0.60 -3.62 4.43
CA THR A 147 -0.85 -3.48 4.31
C THR A 147 -1.47 -4.54 3.41
N THR A 148 -2.72 -4.88 3.66
CA THR A 148 -3.56 -5.68 2.75
C THR A 148 -4.43 -4.82 1.83
N GLY A 149 -4.44 -3.49 2.02
CA GLY A 149 -5.12 -2.51 1.18
C GLY A 149 -4.22 -1.94 0.08
N GLY A 150 -4.57 -0.75 -0.41
CA GLY A 150 -3.86 -0.11 -1.51
C GLY A 150 -4.12 -0.83 -2.82
N PHE A 151 -5.39 -0.86 -3.23
CA PHE A 151 -5.86 -1.69 -4.35
C PHE A 151 -5.68 -1.03 -5.71
N THR A 152 -5.66 0.31 -5.77
CA THR A 152 -5.50 1.03 -7.05
C THR A 152 -4.19 0.69 -7.76
N PHE A 153 -4.20 0.92 -9.07
CA PHE A 153 -3.03 0.73 -9.93
C PHE A 153 -1.81 1.57 -9.49
N ASP A 154 -2.00 2.70 -8.78
CA ASP A 154 -0.90 3.54 -8.29
C ASP A 154 0.05 2.78 -7.36
N PHE A 155 -0.48 1.88 -6.53
CA PHE A 155 0.32 1.06 -5.62
C PHE A 155 1.02 -0.12 -6.30
N THR A 156 0.85 -0.28 -7.62
CA THR A 156 1.55 -1.27 -8.46
C THR A 156 2.72 -0.67 -9.25
N LYS A 157 2.91 0.65 -9.17
CA LYS A 157 4.06 1.34 -9.76
C LYS A 157 5.38 0.88 -9.12
N LYS A 158 6.49 1.24 -9.75
CA LYS A 158 7.85 0.91 -9.29
C LYS A 158 8.07 1.42 -7.85
N LYS A 159 8.75 0.63 -7.02
CA LYS A 159 9.06 0.89 -5.60
C LYS A 159 10.46 0.41 -5.24
N LYS A 160 11.48 0.83 -6.00
CA LYS A 160 12.87 0.35 -5.84
C LYS A 160 13.81 1.36 -5.20
N THR A 161 13.45 2.64 -5.22
CA THR A 161 14.31 3.74 -4.78
C THR A 161 13.53 4.76 -3.97
N CYS A 162 14.22 5.60 -3.21
CA CYS A 162 13.60 6.68 -2.43
C CYS A 162 12.82 7.70 -3.25
N GLN A 163 13.08 7.82 -4.55
CA GLN A 163 12.32 8.68 -5.47
C GLN A 163 10.95 8.10 -5.80
N ASP A 164 10.76 6.79 -5.63
CA ASP A 164 9.48 6.15 -5.85
C ASP A 164 8.50 6.52 -4.73
N GLU A 165 7.24 6.80 -5.10
CA GLU A 165 6.21 7.36 -4.21
C GLU A 165 5.97 6.47 -2.97
N TYR A 166 5.92 5.15 -3.17
CA TYR A 166 5.55 4.15 -2.17
C TYR A 166 6.69 3.16 -1.87
N PHE A 167 7.93 3.65 -1.88
CA PHE A 167 9.15 2.84 -1.75
C PHE A 167 9.13 1.86 -0.56
N MET A 168 8.66 2.31 0.61
CA MET A 168 8.58 1.50 1.84
C MET A 168 7.19 0.89 2.08
N THR A 169 6.36 0.72 1.04
CA THR A 169 5.02 0.12 1.15
C THR A 169 4.97 -1.26 0.52
N ILE A 170 4.81 -2.28 1.38
CA ILE A 170 4.64 -3.69 1.04
C ILE A 170 3.16 -4.02 1.13
N ARG A 171 2.61 -4.57 0.04
CA ARG A 171 1.23 -5.05 0.00
C ARG A 171 1.24 -6.57 0.12
N MET A 172 0.51 -7.10 1.10
CA MET A 172 0.33 -8.54 1.33
C MET A 172 -1.03 -9.07 0.85
N GLY A 173 -1.89 -8.19 0.32
CA GLY A 173 -3.18 -8.60 -0.25
C GLY A 173 -3.00 -9.35 -1.58
N ASN A 174 -3.73 -10.45 -1.74
CA ASN A 174 -3.68 -11.31 -2.94
C ASN A 174 -4.37 -10.71 -4.17
N LEU A 175 -5.13 -9.63 -4.02
CA LEU A 175 -5.91 -9.02 -5.09
C LEU A 175 -5.69 -7.51 -5.09
N ALA A 176 -5.22 -6.96 -6.21
CA ALA A 176 -5.32 -5.55 -6.54
C ALA A 176 -6.38 -5.34 -7.62
N PHE A 177 -6.85 -4.10 -7.80
CA PHE A 177 -7.76 -3.78 -8.91
C PHE A 177 -7.13 -4.01 -10.28
N ARG A 178 -5.79 -4.01 -10.35
CA ARG A 178 -5.04 -4.49 -11.52
C ARG A 178 -5.40 -5.93 -11.88
N ASP A 179 -5.45 -6.82 -10.90
CA ASP A 179 -5.65 -8.25 -11.16
C ASP A 179 -7.08 -8.51 -11.64
N ILE A 180 -8.04 -7.76 -11.10
CA ILE A 180 -9.42 -7.73 -11.61
C ILE A 180 -9.45 -7.23 -13.06
N ALA A 181 -8.71 -6.18 -13.38
CA ALA A 181 -8.66 -5.64 -14.73
C ALA A 181 -8.09 -6.64 -15.74
N LEU A 182 -7.00 -7.33 -15.38
CA LEU A 182 -6.38 -8.34 -16.22
C LEU A 182 -7.33 -9.53 -16.43
N PHE A 183 -7.96 -10.01 -15.35
CA PHE A 183 -8.95 -11.08 -15.44
C PHE A 183 -10.13 -10.71 -16.37
N LEU A 184 -10.63 -9.47 -16.27
CA LEU A 184 -11.68 -8.99 -17.17
C LEU A 184 -11.21 -8.94 -18.63
N ILE A 185 -9.98 -8.49 -18.89
CA ILE A 185 -9.40 -8.48 -20.23
C ILE A 185 -9.27 -9.90 -20.79
N ASP A 186 -8.83 -10.87 -19.97
CA ASP A 186 -8.72 -12.27 -20.39
C ASP A 186 -10.10 -12.84 -20.78
N ILE A 187 -11.18 -12.48 -20.06
CA ILE A 187 -12.55 -12.84 -20.45
C ILE A 187 -12.93 -12.19 -21.79
N LEU A 188 -12.65 -10.90 -21.97
CA LEU A 188 -12.95 -10.21 -23.22
C LEU A 188 -12.23 -10.86 -24.41
N ASP A 189 -10.99 -11.28 -24.21
CA ASP A 189 -10.18 -11.93 -25.24
C ASP A 189 -10.71 -13.34 -25.56
N GLU A 190 -11.05 -14.14 -24.55
CA GLU A 190 -11.60 -15.50 -24.71
C GLU A 190 -12.89 -15.50 -25.53
N TYR A 191 -13.78 -14.54 -25.29
CA TYR A 191 -15.06 -14.43 -26.01
C TYR A 191 -15.03 -13.47 -27.20
N ALA A 192 -13.85 -12.94 -27.56
CA ALA A 192 -13.66 -11.95 -28.61
C ALA A 192 -14.58 -10.71 -28.48
N TRP A 193 -14.93 -10.31 -27.26
CA TRP A 193 -15.72 -9.11 -27.00
C TRP A 193 -14.85 -7.86 -27.15
N LYS A 194 -15.29 -6.93 -27.99
CA LYS A 194 -14.54 -5.70 -28.31
C LYS A 194 -15.09 -4.43 -27.67
N LYS A 195 -16.24 -4.53 -26.99
CA LYS A 195 -16.89 -3.40 -26.32
C LYS A 195 -17.20 -3.74 -24.88
N ILE A 196 -16.95 -2.81 -23.96
CA ILE A 196 -17.26 -2.96 -22.54
C ILE A 196 -17.79 -1.67 -21.95
N HIS A 197 -18.89 -1.75 -21.20
CA HIS A 197 -19.43 -0.62 -20.45
C HIS A 197 -19.32 -0.91 -18.95
N LEU A 198 -18.68 0.01 -18.23
CA LEU A 198 -18.43 -0.10 -16.80
C LEU A 198 -19.47 0.72 -16.05
N LEU A 199 -20.34 0.02 -15.33
CA LEU A 199 -21.41 0.61 -14.53
C LEU A 199 -21.05 0.53 -13.04
N TYR A 200 -21.07 1.64 -12.32
CA TYR A 200 -20.71 1.62 -10.90
C TYR A 200 -21.37 2.74 -10.08
N ASP A 201 -21.66 2.42 -8.82
CA ASP A 201 -21.90 3.37 -7.74
C ASP A 201 -20.53 3.87 -7.27
N THR A 202 -20.34 5.18 -7.12
CA THR A 202 -19.05 5.74 -6.78
C THR A 202 -18.59 5.28 -5.41
N ASN A 203 -19.47 5.25 -4.41
CA ASN A 203 -19.17 4.81 -3.04
C ASN A 203 -19.52 3.34 -2.77
N GLY A 204 -19.90 2.58 -3.81
CA GLY A 204 -20.10 1.15 -3.73
C GLY A 204 -18.91 0.43 -3.07
N GLN A 205 -19.23 -0.53 -2.20
CA GLN A 205 -18.25 -1.34 -1.46
C GLN A 205 -17.28 -0.52 -0.58
N ALA A 206 -17.67 0.66 -0.10
CA ALA A 206 -16.81 1.50 0.76
C ALA A 206 -16.28 0.79 2.02
N LYS A 207 -16.96 -0.25 2.51
CA LYS A 207 -16.49 -1.10 3.61
C LYS A 207 -15.19 -1.87 3.33
N VAL A 208 -14.77 -1.98 2.07
CA VAL A 208 -13.57 -2.73 1.65
C VAL A 208 -12.33 -1.85 1.63
N ALA A 209 -12.38 -0.70 0.94
CA ALA A 209 -11.22 0.16 0.72
C ALA A 209 -11.50 1.66 0.98
N GLY A 210 -12.62 1.97 1.64
CA GLY A 210 -13.02 3.33 1.96
C GLY A 210 -13.81 4.04 0.87
N ARG A 211 -13.93 5.36 1.01
CA ARG A 211 -14.68 6.19 0.06
C ARG A 211 -14.19 5.97 -1.37
N HIS A 212 -15.13 6.01 -2.32
CA HIS A 212 -14.86 5.87 -3.74
C HIS A 212 -14.30 4.50 -4.19
N THR A 213 -14.44 3.44 -3.39
CA THR A 213 -13.87 2.10 -3.69
C THR A 213 -14.20 1.63 -5.11
N CYS A 214 -15.49 1.57 -5.48
CA CYS A 214 -15.91 1.16 -6.81
C CYS A 214 -15.42 2.10 -7.91
N GLN A 215 -15.45 3.42 -7.70
CA GLN A 215 -14.89 4.38 -8.66
C GLN A 215 -13.39 4.15 -8.89
N LEU A 216 -12.61 3.92 -7.83
CA LEU A 216 -11.16 3.65 -7.90
C LEU A 216 -10.87 2.32 -8.60
N MET A 217 -11.71 1.31 -8.39
CA MET A 217 -11.65 0.04 -9.11
C MET A 217 -11.90 0.25 -10.61
N MET A 218 -12.95 0.97 -10.98
CA MET A 218 -13.29 1.23 -12.37
C MET A 218 -12.24 2.07 -13.08
N LYS A 219 -11.72 3.11 -12.41
CA LYS A 219 -10.55 3.87 -12.90
C LYS A 219 -9.36 2.94 -13.14
N SER A 220 -9.06 2.04 -12.21
CA SER A 220 -7.97 1.08 -12.38
C SER A 220 -8.20 0.16 -13.57
N ILE A 221 -9.42 -0.36 -13.76
CA ILE A 221 -9.77 -1.19 -14.92
C ILE A 221 -9.58 -0.43 -16.23
N VAL A 222 -10.10 0.80 -16.30
CA VAL A 222 -9.96 1.69 -17.47
C VAL A 222 -8.50 1.94 -17.82
N GLU A 223 -7.61 2.12 -16.84
CA GLU A 223 -6.17 2.31 -17.09
C GLU A 223 -5.49 1.11 -17.77
N TYR A 224 -6.02 -0.11 -17.61
CA TYR A 224 -5.54 -1.29 -18.34
C TYR A 224 -6.25 -1.46 -19.69
N ILE A 225 -7.57 -1.23 -19.76
CA ILE A 225 -8.32 -1.33 -21.02
C ILE A 225 -7.83 -0.29 -22.04
N LYS A 226 -7.56 0.96 -21.63
CA LYS A 226 -7.04 2.02 -22.52
C LYS A 226 -5.73 1.67 -23.22
N LYS A 227 -4.96 0.71 -22.69
CA LYS A 227 -3.71 0.23 -23.33
C LYS A 227 -3.99 -0.69 -24.51
N ARG A 228 -5.21 -1.21 -24.65
CA ARG A 228 -5.68 -2.06 -25.73
C ARG A 228 -6.44 -1.20 -26.75
N ARG A 229 -5.85 -1.01 -27.93
CA ARG A 229 -6.46 -0.21 -29.01
C ARG A 229 -7.64 -0.89 -29.70
N ASP A 230 -7.77 -2.20 -29.52
CA ASP A 230 -8.83 -3.02 -30.09
C ASP A 230 -10.11 -3.04 -29.24
N LEU A 231 -10.08 -2.43 -28.05
CA LEU A 231 -11.21 -2.39 -27.12
C LEU A 231 -11.83 -0.98 -27.09
N GLU A 232 -13.14 -0.91 -27.27
CA GLU A 232 -13.95 0.26 -27.00
C GLU A 232 -14.52 0.16 -25.58
N TYR A 233 -14.49 1.26 -24.83
CA TYR A 233 -15.04 1.28 -23.48
C TYR A 233 -15.89 2.51 -23.20
N GLY A 234 -16.92 2.34 -22.38
CA GLY A 234 -17.68 3.43 -21.78
C GLY A 234 -17.73 3.29 -20.26
N THR A 235 -17.90 4.41 -19.56
CA THR A 235 -18.04 4.43 -18.10
C THR A 235 -19.31 5.16 -17.71
N PHE A 236 -20.03 4.64 -16.72
CA PHE A 236 -21.22 5.26 -16.17
C PHE A 236 -21.21 5.26 -14.65
N ASP A 237 -21.28 6.47 -14.10
CA ASP A 237 -21.38 6.73 -12.69
C ASP A 237 -22.86 6.85 -12.31
N LEU A 238 -23.35 5.87 -11.56
CA LEU A 238 -24.73 5.80 -11.09
C LEU A 238 -25.08 6.99 -10.19
N ASP A 239 -24.13 7.50 -9.40
CA ASP A 239 -24.38 8.59 -8.45
C ASP A 239 -24.43 9.96 -9.14
N ALA A 240 -23.76 10.08 -10.29
CA ALA A 240 -23.77 11.29 -11.10
C ALA A 240 -25.04 11.43 -11.96
N THR A 241 -25.89 10.40 -12.01
CA THR A 241 -27.00 10.33 -12.96
C THR A 241 -28.33 10.01 -12.28
N LYS A 242 -29.43 10.61 -12.75
CA LYS A 242 -30.75 10.34 -12.18
C LYS A 242 -31.23 8.95 -12.60
N ILE A 243 -31.84 8.21 -11.66
CA ILE A 243 -32.39 6.86 -11.90
C ILE A 243 -33.34 6.83 -13.11
N SER A 244 -34.13 7.88 -13.31
CA SER A 244 -35.05 8.01 -14.45
C SER A 244 -34.36 8.00 -15.82
N GLU A 245 -33.07 8.33 -15.88
CA GLU A 245 -32.29 8.44 -17.12
C GLU A 245 -31.54 7.13 -17.43
N TYR A 246 -31.46 6.18 -16.50
CA TYR A 246 -30.74 4.92 -16.68
C TYR A 246 -31.21 4.11 -17.89
N PRO A 247 -32.52 3.91 -18.15
CA PRO A 247 -32.96 3.10 -19.29
C PRO A 247 -32.58 3.71 -20.64
N GLN A 248 -32.59 5.04 -20.73
CA GLN A 248 -32.23 5.77 -21.95
C GLN A 248 -30.73 5.66 -22.22
N ILE A 249 -29.92 5.84 -21.18
CA ILE A 249 -28.46 5.79 -21.29
C ILE A 249 -27.98 4.37 -21.58
N LEU A 250 -28.57 3.36 -20.94
CA LEU A 250 -28.29 1.96 -21.25
C LEU A 250 -28.66 1.65 -22.71
N LYS A 251 -29.81 2.10 -23.21
CA LYS A 251 -30.19 1.92 -24.62
C LYS A 251 -29.22 2.59 -25.59
N GLU A 252 -28.73 3.79 -25.27
CA GLU A 252 -27.80 4.54 -26.13
C GLU A 252 -26.39 3.93 -26.16
N HIS A 253 -25.91 3.40 -25.03
CA HIS A 253 -24.51 2.99 -24.89
C HIS A 253 -24.29 1.48 -25.05
N VAL A 254 -25.19 0.65 -24.50
CA VAL A 254 -25.12 -0.82 -24.58
C VAL A 254 -25.61 -1.31 -25.96
N GLY A 255 -26.49 -0.53 -26.61
CA GLY A 255 -27.13 -0.90 -27.87
C GLY A 255 -28.06 -2.10 -27.73
N THR A 256 -28.65 -2.54 -28.85
CA THR A 256 -29.50 -3.74 -28.94
C THR A 256 -28.70 -5.01 -29.32
N SER A 257 -27.37 -4.93 -29.38
CA SER A 257 -26.50 -5.99 -29.89
C SER A 257 -25.38 -6.30 -28.89
N TYR A 258 -25.50 -7.45 -28.22
CA TYR A 258 -24.49 -8.12 -27.38
C TYR A 258 -23.63 -7.21 -26.49
N ALA A 259 -24.15 -6.87 -25.32
CA ALA A 259 -23.32 -6.35 -24.24
C ALA A 259 -23.70 -6.98 -22.91
N VAL A 260 -22.68 -7.44 -22.18
CA VAL A 260 -22.80 -8.01 -20.84
C VAL A 260 -22.68 -6.86 -19.84
N SER A 261 -23.78 -6.58 -19.15
CA SER A 261 -23.84 -5.55 -18.10
C SER A 261 -23.62 -6.22 -16.75
N TRP A 262 -22.44 -6.01 -16.16
CA TRP A 262 -22.16 -6.47 -14.80
C TRP A 262 -22.74 -5.46 -13.81
N ILE A 263 -23.93 -5.75 -13.30
CA ILE A 263 -24.59 -4.97 -12.26
C ILE A 263 -24.25 -5.61 -10.91
N LYS A 264 -23.49 -4.90 -10.06
CA LYS A 264 -23.41 -5.22 -8.64
C LYS A 264 -24.07 -4.11 -7.84
N THR A 265 -25.34 -4.32 -7.49
CA THR A 265 -26.06 -3.51 -6.51
C THR A 265 -25.83 -4.11 -5.12
N SER A 266 -25.22 -3.31 -4.23
CA SER A 266 -25.01 -3.51 -2.78
C SER A 266 -24.49 -4.89 -2.32
#